data_AF-A0AAV3GP09-F1
#
_entry.id   AF-A0AAV3GP09-F1
#
_cell.length_a   1.000
_cell.length_b   1.000
_cell.length_c   1.000
_cell.angle_alpha   90.00
_cell.angle_beta   90.00
_cell.angle_gamma   90.00
#
_symmetry.space_group_name_H-M   'P 1'
#
loop_
_entity.id
_entity.type
_entity.pdbx_description
1 polymer ?
#
loop_
_entity_poly.entity_id
_entity_poly.type
_entity_poly.pdbx_seq_one_letter_code
_entity_poly.pdbx_strand_id
1 'polypeptide(L)' 'MPSLNERKKPMTFQETISAYIQERYQITPDFPFKKHPDYLVFRHPRNAKWFALIMPLDAQLLGATENK' A
#
# COMPACT_ATOMS: atom_id res chain seq x y z
N MET A 1 -23.03 -6.29 -21.47
CA MET A 1 -22.54 -7.49 -20.77
C MET A 1 -21.01 -7.41 -20.73
N PRO A 2 -20.37 -7.28 -19.56
CA PRO A 2 -18.92 -7.29 -19.48
C PRO A 2 -18.38 -8.71 -19.69
N SER A 3 -17.25 -8.82 -20.41
CA SER A 3 -16.67 -10.06 -20.91
C SER A 3 -16.01 -10.93 -19.82
N LEU A 4 -15.97 -12.25 -20.06
CA LEU A 4 -15.45 -13.37 -19.25
C LEU A 4 -13.98 -13.27 -18.76
N ASN A 5 -13.30 -12.14 -18.97
CA ASN A 5 -11.88 -11.95 -18.69
C ASN A 5 -11.61 -11.21 -17.37
N GLU A 6 -12.66 -10.90 -16.61
CA GLU A 6 -12.57 -10.30 -15.26
C GLU A 6 -12.24 -11.36 -14.20
N ARG A 7 -11.30 -12.25 -14.53
CA ARG A 7 -10.73 -13.22 -13.60
C ARG A 7 -10.09 -12.43 -12.47
N LYS A 8 -10.73 -12.46 -11.29
CA LYS A 8 -10.28 -11.92 -10.01
C LYS A 8 -8.74 -11.85 -9.96
N LYS A 9 -8.17 -10.65 -10.13
CA LYS A 9 -6.76 -10.44 -9.77
C LYS A 9 -6.61 -10.87 -8.31
N PRO A 10 -5.59 -11.67 -7.97
CA PRO A 10 -5.34 -11.98 -6.57
C PRO A 10 -5.09 -10.65 -5.84
N MET A 11 -5.84 -10.40 -4.77
CA MET A 11 -5.64 -9.21 -3.95
C MET A 11 -4.20 -9.20 -3.45
N THR A 12 -3.52 -8.11 -3.74
CA THR A 12 -2.16 -7.86 -3.28
C THR A 12 -2.15 -7.53 -1.79
N PHE A 13 -0.96 -7.61 -1.17
CA PHE A 13 -0.77 -7.17 0.21
C PHE A 13 -1.16 -5.69 0.39
N GLN A 14 -0.82 -4.84 -0.58
CA GLN A 14 -1.14 -3.41 -0.54
C GLN A 14 -2.65 -3.17 -0.49
N GLU A 15 -3.43 -3.85 -1.34
CA GLU A 15 -4.89 -3.74 -1.35
C GLU A 15 -5.51 -4.26 -0.05
N THR A 16 -4.99 -5.37 0.48
CA THR A 16 -5.48 -5.97 1.72
C THR A 16 -5.29 -5.04 2.92
N ILE A 17 -4.08 -4.49 3.10
CA ILE A 17 -3.80 -3.56 4.20
C ILE A 17 -4.55 -2.24 4.01
N SER A 18 -4.65 -1.75 2.77
CA SER A 18 -5.40 -0.51 2.48
C SER A 18 -6.87 -0.66 2.84
N ALA A 19 -7.51 -1.79 2.48
CA ALA A 19 -8.89 -2.08 2.83
C ALA A 19 -9.09 -2.16 4.35
N TYR A 20 -8.17 -2.82 5.07
CA TYR A 20 -8.20 -2.89 6.52
C TYR A 20 -8.09 -1.51 7.19
N ILE A 21 -7.18 -0.67 6.71
CA ILE A 21 -7.01 0.69 7.24
C ILE A 21 -8.27 1.53 6.97
N GLN A 22 -8.84 1.40 5.78
CA GLN A 22 -10.07 2.09 5.42
C GLN A 22 -11.25 1.62 6.30
N GLU A 23 -11.43 0.33 6.51
CA GLU A 23 -12.52 -0.21 7.34
C GLU A 23 -12.36 0.20 8.81
N ARG A 24 -11.16 0.06 9.37
CA ARG A 24 -10.92 0.29 10.80
C ARG A 24 -10.78 1.76 11.18
N TYR A 25 -10.15 2.55 10.32
CA TYR A 25 -9.80 3.94 10.63
C TYR A 25 -10.52 4.96 9.74
N GLN A 26 -11.23 4.54 8.69
CA GLN A 26 -11.92 5.42 7.73
C GLN A 26 -10.95 6.42 7.07
N ILE A 27 -9.71 5.97 6.83
CA ILE A 27 -8.64 6.76 6.24
C ILE A 27 -8.31 6.19 4.86
N THR A 28 -8.23 7.09 3.87
CA THR A 28 -7.74 6.78 2.53
C THR A 28 -6.24 7.06 2.43
N PRO A 29 -5.51 6.38 1.55
CA PRO A 29 -4.08 6.64 1.33
C PRO A 29 -3.84 7.99 0.63
N ASP A 30 -2.73 8.62 0.99
CA ASP A 30 -2.12 9.77 0.32
C ASP A 30 -0.92 9.34 -0.53
N PHE A 31 -0.63 10.09 -1.59
CA PHE A 31 0.48 9.83 -2.53
C PHE A 31 1.46 11.02 -2.60
N PRO A 32 2.23 11.30 -1.53
CA PRO A 32 3.12 12.47 -1.51
C PRO A 32 4.33 12.35 -2.44
N PHE A 33 4.73 11.13 -2.79
CA PHE A 33 5.91 10.87 -3.60
C PHE A 33 5.59 10.91 -5.08
N LYS A 34 5.70 12.08 -5.72
CA LYS A 34 5.45 12.23 -7.17
C LYS A 34 6.29 11.30 -8.05
N LYS A 35 7.50 10.94 -7.60
CA LYS A 35 8.41 10.02 -8.31
C LYS A 35 8.05 8.55 -8.14
N HIS A 36 7.23 8.22 -7.12
CA HIS A 36 6.86 6.85 -6.76
C HIS A 36 5.35 6.80 -6.48
N PRO A 37 4.50 6.72 -7.51
CA PRO A 37 3.05 6.69 -7.35
C PRO A 37 2.55 5.45 -6.61
N ASP A 38 3.39 4.41 -6.52
CA ASP A 38 3.07 3.15 -5.85
C ASP A 38 3.27 3.21 -4.32
N TYR A 39 3.69 4.35 -3.78
CA TYR A 39 3.96 4.54 -2.36
C TYR A 39 2.74 5.17 -1.69
N LEU A 40 2.10 4.40 -0.82
CA LEU A 40 0.89 4.81 -0.11
C LEU A 40 1.24 5.25 1.29
N VAL A 41 0.87 6.47 1.66
CA VAL A 41 1.06 7.01 3.00
C VAL A 41 -0.30 7.18 3.67
N PHE A 42 -0.44 6.70 4.90
CA PHE A 42 -1.64 6.94 5.69
C PHE A 42 -1.34 7.93 6.81
N ARG A 43 -2.23 8.91 6.96
CA ARG A 43 -2.06 10.03 7.89
C ARG A 43 -3.26 10.20 8.79
N HIS A 44 -3.02 10.64 10.02
CA HIS A 44 -4.11 11.02 10.90
C HIS A 44 -4.75 12.33 10.39
N PRO A 45 -6.07 12.39 10.20
CA PRO A 45 -6.74 13.59 9.67
C PRO A 45 -6.61 14.80 10.61
N ARG A 46 -6.41 14.57 11.91
CA ARG A 46 -6.33 15.62 12.93
C ARG A 46 -5.03 16.44 12.89
N ASN A 47 -3.91 15.80 12.59
CA ASN A 47 -2.58 16.43 12.73
C ASN A 47 -1.65 16.18 11.52
N ALA A 48 -2.16 15.54 10.47
CA ALA A 48 -1.44 15.18 9.25
C ALA A 48 -0.16 14.33 9.49
N LYS A 49 0.03 13.75 10.68
CA LYS A 49 1.17 12.88 10.97
C LYS A 49 0.97 11.53 10.31
N TRP A 50 2.05 11.03 9.71
CA TRP A 50 2.08 9.73 9.08
C TRP A 50 2.08 8.65 10.15
N PHE A 51 1.32 7.59 9.94
CA PHE A 51 1.31 6.43 10.85
C PHE A 51 1.55 5.11 10.12
N ALA A 52 1.37 5.06 8.79
CA ALA A 52 1.73 3.91 7.97
C ALA A 52 2.25 4.35 6.60
N LEU A 53 3.19 3.58 6.06
CA LEU A 53 3.73 3.70 4.71
C LEU A 53 3.75 2.30 4.11
N ILE A 54 3.16 2.15 2.93
CA ILE A 54 3.21 0.93 2.13
C ILE A 54 3.96 1.27 0.85
N MET A 55 5.08 0.58 0.61
CA MET A 55 5.88 0.75 -0.60
C MET A 55 6.49 -0.58 -1.02
N PRO A 56 6.65 -0.85 -2.32
CA PRO A 56 7.50 -1.93 -2.79
C PRO A 56 8.95 -1.62 -2.41
N LEU A 57 9.64 -2.60 -1.83
CA LEU A 57 11.06 -2.50 -1.50
C LEU A 57 11.80 -3.75 -1.96
N ASP A 58 12.98 -3.53 -2.50
CA ASP A 58 13.92 -4.62 -2.75
C ASP A 58 14.46 -5.14 -1.43
N ALA A 59 14.50 -6.47 -1.26
CA ALA A 59 15.00 -7.12 -0.05
C ALA A 59 16.44 -6.68 0.30
N GLN A 60 17.24 -6.36 -0.73
CA GLN A 60 18.60 -5.84 -0.58
C GLN A 60 18.66 -4.51 0.20
N LEU A 61 17.65 -3.65 0.05
CA LEU A 61 17.57 -2.37 0.77
C LEU A 61 17.25 -2.56 2.25
N LEU A 62 16.68 -3.71 2.63
CA LEU A 62 16.37 -4.08 4.00
C LEU A 62 17.52 -4.81 4.71
N GLY A 63 18.69 -4.89 4.08
CA GLY A 63 19.85 -5.59 4.62
C GLY A 63 19.69 -7.11 4.64
N ALA A 64 18.70 -7.66 3.94
CA ALA A 64 18.58 -9.09 3.75
C ALA A 64 19.65 -9.54 2.73
N THR A 65 20.86 -9.78 3.22
CA THR A 65 21.84 -10.60 2.49
C THR A 65 21.29 -12.02 2.46
N GLU A 66 21.16 -12.62 1.27
CA GLU A 66 20.79 -14.03 1.12
C GLU A 66 21.55 -14.89 2.15
N ASN A 67 20.81 -15.56 3.03
CA ASN A 67 21.38 -16.67 3.79
C ASN A 67 21.63 -17.79 2.77
N LYS A 68 22.89 -17.85 2.30
CA LYS A 68 23.41 -18.90 1.42
C LYS A 68 23.62 -20.20 2.19
#